data_AF-A0A292Z5H8-F1
#
_entry.id   AF-A0A292Z5H8-F1
#
_cell.length_a   1.000
_cell.length_b   1.000
_cell.length_c   1.000
_cell.angle_alpha   90.00
_cell.angle_beta   90.00
_cell.angle_gamma   90.00
#
_symmetry.space_group_name_H-M   'P 1'
#
loop_
_entity.id
_entity.type
_entity.pdbx_description
1 polymer ?
#
loop_
_entity_poly.entity_id
_entity_poly.type
_entity_poly.pdbx_seq_one_letter_code
_entity_poly.pdbx_strand_id
1 'polypeptide(L)' 'MNRPDWLPSTSVDVNVHVHETARLIPHLYDQEARATVRAEGSGGSVTRYATRDGLARLRDVLADVVAQLDTARHNPAA' A
#
# COMPACT_ATOMS: atom_id res chain seq x y z
N MET A 1 -12.44 -20.90 -12.25
CA MET A 1 -13.10 -20.21 -13.37
C MET A 1 -12.20 -19.07 -13.82
N ASN A 2 -11.71 -19.09 -15.06
CA ASN A 2 -10.92 -17.99 -15.63
C ASN A 2 -11.85 -16.87 -16.13
N ARG A 3 -11.45 -15.62 -15.91
CA ARG A 3 -12.17 -14.42 -16.36
C ARG A 3 -12.06 -14.30 -17.90
N PRO A 4 -13.16 -14.11 -18.64
CA PRO A 4 -13.13 -13.93 -20.09
C PRO A 4 -12.39 -12.66 -20.55
N ASP A 5 -11.61 -12.80 -21.61
CA ASP A 5 -10.67 -11.80 -22.14
C ASP A 5 -11.34 -10.54 -22.73
N TRP A 6 -12.63 -10.62 -23.01
CA TRP A 6 -13.44 -9.52 -23.56
C TRP A 6 -14.01 -8.57 -22.50
N LEU A 7 -13.86 -8.90 -21.21
CA LEU A 7 -14.31 -8.02 -20.13
C LEU A 7 -13.30 -6.87 -19.93
N PRO A 8 -13.70 -5.59 -20.11
CA PRO A 8 -12.80 -4.47 -19.93
C PRO A 8 -12.10 -4.55 -18.58
N SER A 9 -10.76 -4.49 -18.61
CA SER A 9 -9.94 -4.43 -17.41
C SER A 9 -10.05 -3.03 -16.82
N THR A 10 -11.01 -2.81 -15.93
CA THR A 10 -11.06 -1.58 -15.15
C THR A 10 -9.95 -1.61 -14.11
N SER A 11 -8.89 -0.83 -14.31
CA SER A 11 -7.91 -0.52 -13.26
C SER A 11 -8.49 0.60 -12.39
N VAL A 12 -8.54 0.38 -11.08
CA VAL A 12 -8.92 1.42 -10.13
C VAL A 12 -7.66 1.81 -9.38
N ASP A 13 -7.11 2.97 -9.72
CA ASP A 13 -5.97 3.55 -9.01
C ASP A 13 -6.49 4.37 -7.82
N VAL A 14 -6.36 3.81 -6.62
CA VAL A 14 -6.71 4.52 -5.38
C VAL A 14 -5.46 5.18 -4.82
N ASN A 15 -5.33 6.49 -5.05
CA ASN A 15 -4.28 7.31 -4.44
C ASN A 15 -4.69 7.68 -3.01
N VAL A 16 -3.99 7.14 -2.02
CA VAL A 16 -4.21 7.46 -0.61
C VAL A 16 -3.18 8.47 -0.17
N HIS A 17 -3.62 9.69 0.11
CA HIS A 17 -2.78 10.65 0.82
C HIS A 17 -2.94 10.40 2.33
N VAL A 18 -1.94 9.74 2.92
CA VAL A 18 -1.89 9.48 4.36
C VAL A 18 -1.26 10.72 5.01
N HIS A 19 -2.09 11.55 5.65
CA HIS A 19 -1.60 12.68 6.44
C HIS A 19 -0.86 12.18 7.70
N GLU A 20 -0.01 13.02 8.30
CA GLU A 20 0.77 12.68 9.51
C GLU A 20 -0.10 12.23 10.69
N THR A 21 -1.36 12.67 10.74
CA THR A 21 -2.32 12.32 11.79
C THR A 21 -3.07 11.01 11.53
N ALA A 22 -2.91 10.43 10.34
CA ALA A 22 -3.63 9.23 9.96
C ALA A 22 -3.06 8.01 10.68
N ARG A 23 -3.95 7.18 11.23
CA ARG A 23 -3.58 5.91 11.87
C ARG A 23 -3.65 4.78 10.85
N LEU A 24 -2.60 3.97 10.80
CA LEU A 24 -2.55 2.75 10.01
C LEU A 24 -2.86 1.55 10.90
N ILE A 25 -3.96 0.85 10.62
CA ILE A 25 -4.45 -0.28 11.42
C ILE A 25 -4.38 -1.55 10.58
N PRO A 26 -3.56 -2.56 10.95
CA PRO A 26 -3.52 -3.83 10.26
C PRO A 26 -4.71 -4.73 10.67
N HIS A 27 -5.26 -5.46 9.71
CA HIS A 27 -6.18 -6.57 9.93
C HIS A 27 -5.60 -7.85 9.31
N LEU A 28 -5.52 -8.92 10.10
CA LEU A 28 -4.90 -10.19 9.71
C LEU A 28 -5.96 -11.25 9.45
N TYR A 29 -5.74 -12.07 8.42
CA TYR A 29 -6.60 -13.17 8.02
C TYR A 29 -5.74 -14.44 7.87
N ASP A 30 -5.40 -15.05 9.01
CA ASP A 30 -4.39 -16.11 9.09
C ASP A 30 -4.76 -17.36 8.26
N GLN A 31 -6.03 -17.75 8.26
CA GLN A 31 -6.51 -18.89 7.47
C GLN A 31 -6.35 -18.70 5.96
N GLU A 32 -6.23 -17.45 5.52
CA GLU A 32 -6.13 -17.09 4.12
C GLU A 32 -4.71 -16.65 3.72
N ALA A 33 -3.77 -16.63 4.67
CA ALA A 33 -2.41 -16.07 4.54
C ALA A 33 -2.41 -14.63 3.99
N ARG A 34 -3.30 -13.79 4.52
CA ARG A 34 -3.60 -12.44 4.03
C ARG A 34 -3.56 -11.40 5.15
N ALA A 35 -3.32 -10.16 4.78
CA ALA A 35 -3.55 -9.01 5.63
C ALA A 35 -4.05 -7.82 4.82
N THR A 36 -4.70 -6.89 5.50
CA THR A 36 -5.07 -5.58 4.98
C THR A 36 -4.58 -4.48 5.93
N VAL A 37 -4.37 -3.28 5.41
CA VAL A 37 -4.04 -2.09 6.21
C VAL A 37 -5.13 -1.06 5.95
N ARG A 38 -5.77 -0.60 7.03
CA ARG A 38 -6.75 0.48 7.02
C ARG A 38 -6.06 1.79 7.40
N ALA A 39 -6.18 2.81 6.57
CA ALA A 39 -5.85 4.19 6.94
C ALA A 39 -7.09 4.89 7.49
N GLU A 40 -7.02 5.42 8.71
CA GLU A 40 -8.08 6.24 9.33
C GLU A 40 -7.58 7.67 9.47
N GLY A 41 -8.32 8.67 8.96
CA GLY A 41 -7.90 10.06 9.14
C GLY A 41 -8.67 11.17 8.42
N SER A 42 -9.44 10.89 7.35
CA SER A 42 -10.05 11.99 6.57
C SER A 42 -11.24 11.56 5.70
N GLY A 43 -12.15 10.74 6.24
CA GLY A 43 -13.44 10.46 5.60
C GLY A 43 -13.43 9.31 4.57
N GLY A 44 -12.37 8.50 4.53
CA GLY A 44 -12.32 7.28 3.74
C GLY A 44 -11.41 6.23 4.37
N SER A 45 -11.74 4.95 4.16
CA SER A 45 -10.88 3.82 4.52
C SER A 45 -10.47 3.11 3.22
N VAL A 46 -9.16 3.01 2.98
CA VAL A 46 -8.64 2.21 1.88
C VAL A 46 -8.01 0.96 2.44
N THR A 47 -8.41 -0.17 1.88
CA THR A 47 -8.00 -1.52 2.28
C THR A 47 -7.20 -2.10 1.14
N ARG A 48 -5.87 -2.17 1.28
CA ARG A 48 -5.03 -2.86 0.29
C ARG A 48 -4.99 -4.35 0.62
N TYR A 49 -5.53 -5.16 -0.28
CA TYR A 49 -5.45 -6.61 -0.21
C TYR A 49 -4.14 -7.10 -0.83
N ALA A 50 -3.39 -7.93 -0.11
CA ALA A 50 -2.22 -8.61 -0.65
C ALA A 50 -1.98 -9.95 0.07
N THR A 51 -1.41 -10.91 -0.66
CA THR A 51 -0.83 -12.12 -0.08
C THR A 51 0.41 -11.76 0.73
N ARG A 52 0.88 -12.68 1.59
CA ARG A 52 2.14 -12.50 2.34
C ARG A 52 3.31 -12.02 1.47
N ASP A 53 3.53 -12.63 0.33
CA ASP A 53 4.64 -12.26 -0.57
C ASP A 53 4.44 -10.88 -1.19
N GLY A 54 3.20 -10.52 -1.53
CA GLY A 54 2.86 -9.18 -2.00
C GLY A 54 3.09 -8.10 -0.92
N LEU A 55 2.78 -8.41 0.34
CA LEU A 55 3.05 -7.52 1.48
C LEU A 55 4.55 -7.37 1.75
N ALA A 56 5.32 -8.46 1.67
CA ALA A 56 6.77 -8.42 1.83
C ALA A 56 7.41 -7.54 0.74
N ARG A 57 7.01 -7.72 -0.52
CA ARG A 57 7.47 -6.87 -1.63
C ARG A 57 7.10 -5.40 -1.42
N LEU A 58 5.89 -5.11 -0.96
CA LEU A 58 5.45 -3.74 -0.68
C LEU A 58 6.30 -3.10 0.42
N ARG A 59 6.58 -3.84 1.51
CA ARG A 59 7.46 -3.38 2.59
C ARG A 59 8.83 -2.98 2.05
N ASP A 60 9.44 -3.83 1.22
CA ASP A 60 10.78 -3.59 0.72
C ASP A 60 10.84 -2.36 -0.21
N VAL A 61 9.82 -2.16 -1.05
CA VAL A 61 9.70 -0.95 -1.90
C VAL A 61 9.53 0.32 -1.05
N LEU A 62 8.67 0.28 -0.02
CA LEU A 62 8.48 1.44 0.85
C LEU A 62 9.74 1.78 1.65
N ALA A 63 10.49 0.77 2.10
CA ALA A 63 11.77 0.98 2.78
C ALA A 63 12.80 1.66 1.88
N ASP A 64 12.88 1.25 0.61
CA ASP A 64 13.76 1.86 -0.39
C ASP A 64 13.38 3.33 -0.66
N VAL A 65 12.09 3.63 -0.82
CA VAL A 65 11.61 5.02 -1.00
C VAL A 65 11.98 5.91 0.19
N VAL A 66 11.83 5.41 1.43
CA VAL A 66 12.24 6.16 2.63
C VAL A 66 13.74 6.43 2.61
N ALA A 67 14.56 5.44 2.27
CA ALA A 67 16.01 5.62 2.16
C ALA A 67 16.40 6.67 1.10
N GLN A 68 15.71 6.70 -0.05
CA GLN A 68 15.91 7.71 -1.08
C GLN A 68 15.54 9.12 -0.60
N LEU A 69 14.40 9.27 0.09
CA LEU A 69 13.97 10.54 0.67
C LEU A 69 14.94 11.04 1.75
N ASP A 70 15.40 10.15 2.63
CA ASP A 70 16.42 10.48 3.62
C ASP A 70 17.71 10.93 2.93
N THR A 71 18.19 10.21 1.92
CA THR A 71 19.38 10.60 1.17
C THR A 71 19.24 11.99 0.54
N ALA A 72 18.09 12.28 -0.08
CA ALA A 72 17.82 13.57 -0.70
C ALA A 72 17.78 14.72 0.33
N ARG A 73 17.29 14.47 1.55
CA ARG A 73 17.28 15.46 2.64
C ARG A 73 18.69 15.80 3.13
N HIS A 74 19.61 14.83 3.16
CA HIS A 74 20.98 15.05 3.63
C HIS A 74 21.91 15.60 2.53
N ASN A 75 21.53 15.43 1.26
CA ASN A 75 22.21 16.02 0.10
C ASN A 75 21.23 16.90 -0.69
N PRO A 76 20.73 18.02 -0.12
CA PRO A 76 20.02 18.99 -0.93
C PRO A 76 21.01 19.47 -1.99
N ALA A 77 20.66 19.31 -3.27
CA ALA A 77 21.52 19.73 -4.38
C ALA A 77 22.10 21.13 -4.08
N ALA A 78 23.44 21.22 -4.07
CA ALA A 78 24.19 22.46 -3.89
C ALA A 78 23.95 23.44 -5.05
#